data_AF-A0AAD0ABU2-F1
#
_entry.id   AF-A0AAD0ABU2-F1
#
_cell.length_a   1.000
_cell.length_b   1.000
_cell.length_c   1.000
_cell.angle_alpha   90.00
_cell.angle_beta   90.00
_cell.angle_gamma   90.00
#
_symmetry.space_group_name_H-M   'P 1'
#
loop_
_entity.id
_entity.type
_entity.pdbx_description
1 polymer ?
#
loop_
_entity_poly.entity_id
_entity_poly.type
_entity_poly.pdbx_seq_one_letter_code
_entity_poly.pdbx_strand_id
1 'polypeptide(L)'
;MAALREELSRMGYAVQSSKPKIFDRFMHAALLDVQTKKGLADEGSLKLEHVVWLPAEKIQVGEWKLTLGSQAEQELGLVKGHLSAVRVQKMPESLAPGNHVINLFGKRGAISQEGLCSDKAFLDTIAASPEFASISGNHDALAAGADGSIQLENPVKAFKIPVGAVFAYQDDHACVQTGSEARRITILGSNGGFVMASSSKSLQSVNLGSAINTTSCKVAQ
;
A
#
# COMPACT_ATOMS: atom_id res chain seq x y z
N MET A 1 -7.20 32.99 -15.11
CA MET A 1 -5.92 33.47 -15.69
C MET A 1 -4.86 33.78 -14.63
N ALA A 2 -5.19 34.50 -13.55
CA ALA A 2 -4.24 34.72 -12.44
C ALA A 2 -3.74 33.41 -11.80
N ALA A 3 -4.66 32.48 -11.47
CA ALA A 3 -4.31 31.18 -10.90
C ALA A 3 -3.35 30.34 -11.78
N LEU A 4 -3.58 30.30 -13.10
CA LEU A 4 -2.68 29.59 -14.02
C LEU A 4 -1.27 30.21 -14.02
N ARG A 5 -1.18 31.54 -13.92
CA ARG A 5 0.10 32.26 -13.87
C ARG A 5 0.84 31.98 -12.56
N GLU A 6 0.12 31.94 -11.44
CA GLU A 6 0.68 31.56 -10.14
C GLU A 6 1.23 30.13 -10.17
N GLU A 7 0.48 29.18 -10.73
CA GLU A 7 0.96 27.79 -10.85
C GLU A 7 2.18 27.67 -11.77
N LEU A 8 2.19 28.32 -12.93
CA LEU A 8 3.36 28.33 -13.81
C LEU A 8 4.57 28.99 -13.13
N SER A 9 4.36 30.07 -12.38
CA SER A 9 5.42 30.71 -11.59
C SER A 9 5.94 29.78 -10.49
N ARG A 10 5.06 29.04 -9.81
CA ARG A 10 5.43 28.05 -8.78
C ARG A 10 6.23 26.89 -9.37
N MET A 11 5.93 26.51 -10.61
CA MET A 11 6.69 25.53 -11.39
C MET A 11 8.02 26.07 -11.92
N GLY A 12 8.35 27.35 -11.67
CA GLY A 12 9.62 27.97 -12.04
C GLY A 12 9.63 28.69 -13.38
N TYR A 13 8.47 28.89 -14.02
CA TYR A 13 8.39 29.60 -15.28
C TYR A 13 8.39 31.12 -15.10
N ALA A 14 9.13 31.81 -15.97
CA ALA A 14 9.17 33.27 -16.00
C ALA A 14 7.91 33.85 -16.67
N VAL A 15 6.83 33.94 -15.90
CA VAL A 15 5.52 34.45 -16.36
C VAL A 15 5.13 35.79 -15.72
N GLN A 16 6.10 36.64 -15.38
CA GLN A 16 5.81 37.98 -14.86
C GLN A 16 5.23 38.89 -15.96
N SER A 17 4.18 39.64 -15.64
CA SER A 17 3.48 40.50 -16.60
C SER A 17 2.82 41.67 -15.90
N SER A 18 2.87 42.86 -16.53
CA SER A 18 2.17 44.06 -16.04
C SER A 18 0.64 43.96 -16.18
N LYS A 19 0.14 42.94 -16.89
CA LYS A 19 -1.30 42.65 -17.07
C LYS A 19 -1.61 41.20 -16.65
N PRO A 20 -1.66 40.88 -15.35
CA PRO A 20 -1.69 39.50 -14.85
C PRO A 20 -2.94 38.71 -15.22
N LYS A 21 -4.03 39.38 -15.61
CA LYS A 21 -5.30 38.76 -16.00
C LYS A 21 -5.37 38.34 -17.47
N ILE A 22 -4.37 38.69 -18.29
CA ILE A 22 -4.34 38.39 -19.73
C ILE A 22 -3.50 37.14 -19.98
N PHE A 23 -3.90 36.31 -20.96
CA PHE A 23 -3.03 35.29 -21.53
C PHE A 23 -2.07 35.96 -22.52
N ASP A 24 -0.80 36.07 -22.16
CA ASP A 24 0.22 36.71 -22.98
C ASP A 24 1.20 35.68 -23.54
N ARG A 25 2.14 36.16 -24.36
CA ARG A 25 3.17 35.32 -24.98
C ARG A 25 4.03 34.56 -23.97
N PHE A 26 4.20 35.07 -22.75
CA PHE A 26 5.01 34.42 -21.72
C PHE A 26 4.27 33.21 -21.16
N MET A 27 2.96 33.35 -20.91
CA MET A 27 2.08 32.23 -20.56
C MET A 27 2.02 31.17 -21.66
N HIS A 28 1.91 31.60 -22.93
CA HIS A 28 1.92 30.70 -24.08
C HIS A 28 3.23 29.89 -24.15
N ALA A 29 4.38 30.56 -24.06
CA ALA A 29 5.69 29.89 -24.10
C ALA A 29 5.90 28.94 -22.91
N ALA A 30 5.48 29.35 -21.70
CA ALA A 30 5.55 28.50 -20.52
C ALA A 30 4.67 27.26 -20.66
N LEU A 31 3.44 27.42 -21.16
CA LEU A 31 2.52 26.31 -21.35
C LEU A 31 3.01 25.34 -22.45
N LEU A 32 3.57 25.88 -23.54
CA LEU A 32 4.17 25.08 -24.60
C LEU A 32 5.32 24.23 -24.07
N ASP A 33 6.23 24.80 -23.29
CA ASP A 33 7.33 24.05 -22.69
C ASP A 33 6.84 22.97 -21.70
N VAL A 34 5.78 23.26 -20.92
CA VAL A 34 5.14 22.25 -20.06
C VAL A 34 4.56 21.10 -20.90
N GLN A 35 3.85 21.42 -21.98
CA GLN A 35 3.25 20.42 -22.88
C GLN A 35 4.33 19.53 -23.50
N THR A 36 5.40 20.13 -24.02
CA THR A 36 6.51 19.41 -24.65
C THR A 36 7.19 18.48 -23.64
N LYS A 37 7.49 18.97 -22.43
CA LYS A 37 8.12 18.17 -21.37
C LYS A 37 7.24 17.00 -20.90
N LYS A 38 5.93 17.10 -21.05
CA LYS A 38 4.97 16.07 -20.66
C LYS A 38 4.51 15.19 -21.83
N GLY A 39 5.04 15.41 -23.04
CA GLY A 39 4.66 14.66 -24.24
C GLY A 39 3.20 14.87 -24.63
N LEU A 40 2.65 16.06 -24.36
CA LEU A 40 1.29 16.44 -24.75
C LEU A 40 1.30 17.07 -26.16
N ALA A 41 0.10 17.35 -26.69
CA ALA A 41 -0.01 18.12 -27.92
C ALA A 41 0.45 19.57 -27.69
N ASP A 42 1.49 19.98 -28.41
CA ASP A 42 2.22 21.24 -28.21
C ASP A 42 1.55 22.42 -28.92
N GLU A 43 0.35 22.77 -28.48
CA GLU A 43 -0.43 23.90 -29.03
C GLU A 43 -0.18 25.23 -28.28
N GLY A 44 0.49 25.19 -27.13
CA GLY A 44 0.70 26.34 -26.24
C GLY A 44 -0.61 26.98 -25.76
N SER A 45 -1.71 26.22 -25.84
CA SER A 45 -3.06 26.65 -25.47
C SER A 45 -3.65 25.71 -24.43
N LEU A 46 -4.54 26.24 -23.57
CA LEU A 46 -5.23 25.47 -22.54
C LEU A 46 -6.73 25.46 -22.86
N LYS A 47 -7.23 24.33 -23.35
CA LYS A 47 -8.66 24.13 -23.55
C LYS A 47 -9.33 23.90 -22.21
N LEU A 48 -10.56 24.36 -22.05
CA LEU A 48 -11.30 24.25 -20.79
C LEU A 48 -11.48 22.78 -20.36
N GLU A 49 -11.60 21.87 -21.32
CA GLU A 49 -11.65 20.41 -21.10
C GLU A 49 -10.39 19.83 -20.45
N HIS A 50 -9.25 20.54 -20.51
CA HIS A 50 -8.01 20.17 -19.84
C HIS A 50 -7.86 20.77 -18.43
N VAL A 51 -8.86 21.51 -17.96
CA VAL A 51 -8.82 22.20 -16.66
C VAL A 51 -9.70 21.46 -15.67
N VAL A 52 -9.08 20.83 -14.68
CA VAL A 52 -9.77 20.34 -13.48
C VAL A 52 -9.68 21.39 -12.38
N TRP A 53 -10.80 21.71 -11.75
CA TRP A 53 -10.82 22.59 -10.58
C TRP A 53 -10.46 21.79 -9.34
N LEU A 54 -9.24 21.98 -8.82
CA LEU A 54 -8.87 21.46 -7.50
C LEU A 54 -9.28 22.48 -6.44
N PRO A 55 -10.14 22.12 -5.47
CA PRO A 55 -10.42 23.01 -4.35
C PRO A 55 -9.12 23.27 -3.57
N ALA A 56 -8.93 24.52 -3.15
CA ALA A 56 -7.78 24.88 -2.31
C ALA A 56 -7.76 23.99 -1.06
N GLU A 57 -6.63 23.32 -0.82
CA GLU A 57 -6.46 22.47 0.35
C GLU A 57 -6.51 23.35 1.61
N LYS A 58 -7.58 23.20 2.39
CA LYS A 58 -7.76 23.95 3.64
C LYS A 58 -7.14 23.16 4.77
N ILE A 59 -5.95 23.58 5.21
CA ILE A 59 -5.30 23.01 6.39
C ILE A 59 -5.84 23.72 7.63
N GLN A 60 -6.42 22.95 8.56
CA GLN A 60 -6.83 23.45 9.86
C GLN A 60 -5.63 23.38 10.81
N VAL A 61 -5.05 24.54 11.13
CA VAL A 61 -4.02 24.64 12.17
C VAL A 61 -4.68 24.40 13.51
N GLY A 62 -4.22 23.38 14.24
CA GLY A 62 -4.77 23.01 15.54
C GLY A 62 -4.29 23.94 16.65
N GLU A 63 -3.03 24.34 16.62
CA GLU A 63 -2.42 25.21 17.63
C GLU A 63 -1.38 26.14 16.99
N TRP A 64 -1.34 27.39 17.41
CA TRP A 64 -0.29 28.34 17.04
C TRP A 64 0.70 28.45 18.20
N LYS A 65 1.99 28.26 17.93
CA LYS A 65 3.06 28.37 18.94
C LYS A 65 3.59 29.80 19.09
N LEU A 66 3.26 30.68 18.14
CA LEU A 66 3.66 32.08 18.16
C LEU A 66 2.53 32.98 18.62
N THR A 67 2.90 33.96 19.43
CA THR A 67 2.07 35.12 19.73
C THR A 67 2.28 36.20 18.68
N LEU A 68 1.23 36.96 18.38
CA LEU A 68 1.29 38.04 17.40
C LEU A 68 2.38 39.06 17.81
N GLY A 69 3.29 39.40 16.90
CA GLY A 69 4.39 40.33 17.15
C GLY A 69 5.72 39.68 17.59
N SER A 70 5.77 38.35 17.74
CA SER A 70 7.01 37.61 17.98
C SER A 70 7.76 37.26 16.68
N GLN A 71 9.07 37.11 16.76
CA GLN A 71 9.92 36.72 15.65
C GLN A 71 9.90 35.18 15.50
N ALA A 72 9.62 34.67 14.30
CA ALA A 72 9.46 33.23 14.07
C ALA A 72 10.82 32.52 13.96
N GLU A 73 11.15 31.63 14.89
CA GLU A 73 12.45 30.95 14.88
C GLU A 73 12.48 29.64 14.06
N GLN A 74 11.36 28.92 13.87
CA GLN A 74 11.20 27.87 12.84
C GLN A 74 9.84 27.16 12.88
N GLU A 75 9.23 27.00 14.06
CA GLU A 75 7.97 26.28 14.22
C GLU A 75 6.81 27.26 14.49
N LEU A 76 5.86 27.33 13.54
CA LEU A 76 4.78 28.31 13.60
C LEU A 76 3.56 27.81 14.40
N GLY A 77 3.30 26.50 14.34
CA GLY A 77 2.13 25.89 14.92
C GLY A 77 2.04 24.40 14.58
N LEU A 78 1.13 23.72 15.25
CA LEU A 78 0.81 22.31 15.04
C LEU A 78 -0.45 22.21 14.17
N VAL A 79 -0.34 21.45 13.09
CA VAL A 79 -1.49 21.02 12.30
C VAL A 79 -1.93 19.67 12.82
N LYS A 80 -3.24 19.46 13.00
CA LYS A 80 -3.75 18.11 13.24
C LYS A 80 -3.49 17.27 11.98
N GLY A 81 -2.49 16.39 12.06
CA GLY A 81 -2.26 15.38 11.04
C GLY A 81 -3.51 14.52 10.86
N HIS A 82 -3.75 14.06 9.65
CA HIS A 82 -4.77 13.06 9.37
C HIS A 82 -4.08 11.74 9.02
N LEU A 83 -4.68 10.62 9.42
CA LEU A 83 -4.20 9.31 9.04
C LEU A 83 -4.45 9.09 7.54
N SER A 84 -3.39 9.09 6.74
CA SER A 84 -3.46 8.99 5.28
C SER A 84 -3.17 7.59 4.75
N ALA A 85 -2.49 6.75 5.54
CA ALA A 85 -2.25 5.35 5.22
C ALA A 85 -1.87 4.54 6.46
N VAL A 86 -2.06 3.23 6.37
CA VAL A 86 -1.45 2.23 7.27
C VAL A 86 -0.55 1.34 6.43
N ARG A 87 0.67 1.07 6.91
CA ARG A 87 1.63 0.20 6.23
C ARG A 87 2.14 -0.88 7.17
N VAL A 88 2.20 -2.11 6.67
CA VAL A 88 2.90 -3.20 7.35
C VAL A 88 4.41 -2.96 7.23
N GLN A 89 5.09 -2.78 8.36
CA GLN A 89 6.53 -2.48 8.38
C GLN A 89 7.39 -3.62 7.79
N LYS A 90 7.06 -4.86 8.15
CA LYS A 90 7.77 -6.05 7.68
C LYS A 90 6.78 -7.03 7.07
N MET A 91 6.67 -6.99 5.75
CA MET A 91 5.85 -7.97 5.02
C MET A 91 6.49 -9.36 5.12
N PRO A 92 5.67 -10.42 5.30
CA PRO A 92 6.15 -11.79 5.17
C PRO A 92 6.72 -12.03 3.76
N GLU A 93 7.84 -12.74 3.66
CA GLU A 93 8.50 -13.05 2.37
C GLU A 93 7.65 -13.97 1.47
N SER A 94 6.81 -14.79 2.10
CA SER A 94 5.89 -15.70 1.40
C SER A 94 4.51 -15.56 2.01
N LEU A 95 3.58 -15.08 1.18
CA LEU A 95 2.15 -15.00 1.51
C LEU A 95 1.40 -16.03 0.68
N ALA A 96 0.36 -16.61 1.28
CA ALA A 96 -0.56 -17.46 0.55
C ALA A 96 -1.15 -16.68 -0.64
N PRO A 97 -1.37 -17.31 -1.81
CA PRO A 97 -2.04 -16.63 -2.91
C PRO A 97 -3.45 -16.15 -2.52
N GLY A 98 -3.79 -14.91 -2.90
CA GLY A 98 -5.11 -14.33 -2.68
C GLY A 98 -5.08 -12.88 -2.19
N ASN A 99 -6.26 -12.28 -2.08
CA ASN A 99 -6.42 -10.97 -1.47
C ASN A 99 -6.17 -11.06 0.03
N HIS A 100 -5.45 -10.07 0.56
CA HIS A 100 -5.16 -9.97 1.98
C HIS A 100 -5.84 -8.75 2.59
N VAL A 101 -6.15 -8.89 3.86
CA VAL A 101 -6.63 -7.81 4.72
C VAL A 101 -5.72 -7.69 5.93
N ILE A 102 -5.51 -6.46 6.37
CA ILE A 102 -4.94 -6.18 7.68
C ILE A 102 -6.07 -6.13 8.70
N ASN A 103 -5.83 -6.72 9.87
CA ASN A 103 -6.62 -6.51 11.06
C ASN A 103 -5.80 -5.68 12.06
N LEU A 104 -6.22 -4.43 12.29
CA LEU A 104 -5.58 -3.48 13.18
C LEU A 104 -6.66 -2.93 14.13
N PHE A 105 -6.43 -2.99 15.45
CA PHE A 105 -7.41 -2.58 16.47
C PHE A 105 -8.80 -3.21 16.28
N GLY A 106 -8.84 -4.46 15.79
CA GLY A 106 -10.09 -5.17 15.51
C GLY A 106 -10.85 -4.68 14.26
N LYS A 107 -10.27 -3.77 13.48
CA LYS A 107 -10.81 -3.29 12.19
C LYS A 107 -10.09 -3.96 11.04
N ARG A 108 -10.85 -4.34 10.02
CA ARG A 108 -10.33 -5.00 8.82
C ARG A 108 -10.27 -4.02 7.65
N GLY A 109 -9.13 -3.97 6.97
CA GLY A 109 -8.91 -3.16 5.77
C GLY A 109 -8.16 -3.94 4.70
N ALA A 110 -8.48 -3.74 3.43
CA ALA A 110 -7.75 -4.36 2.33
C ALA A 110 -6.32 -3.77 2.25
N ILE A 111 -5.34 -4.63 1.96
CA ILE A 111 -3.94 -4.21 1.75
C ILE A 111 -3.47 -4.55 0.34
N SER A 112 -2.58 -3.72 -0.20
CA SER A 112 -1.84 -4.03 -1.42
C SER A 112 -0.80 -5.13 -1.20
N GLN A 113 -0.16 -5.59 -2.27
CA GLN A 113 0.93 -6.58 -2.18
C GLN A 113 2.13 -6.05 -1.39
N GLU A 114 2.31 -4.73 -1.36
CA GLU A 114 3.34 -4.04 -0.58
C GLU A 114 2.91 -3.77 0.88
N GLY A 115 1.73 -4.25 1.29
CA GLY A 115 1.23 -4.10 2.65
C GLY A 115 0.70 -2.70 2.97
N LEU A 116 0.31 -1.92 1.96
CA LEU A 116 -0.25 -0.59 2.12
C LEU A 116 -1.79 -0.63 2.12
N CYS A 117 -2.40 0.02 3.09
CA CYS A 117 -3.82 0.35 3.09
C CYS A 117 -4.00 1.87 3.06
N SER A 118 -4.68 2.37 2.01
CA SER A 118 -5.06 3.78 1.85
C SER A 118 -6.58 3.97 1.74
N ASP A 119 -7.36 2.95 2.12
CA ASP A 119 -8.82 3.00 2.06
C ASP A 119 -9.36 4.00 3.10
N LYS A 120 -10.05 5.04 2.62
CA LYS A 120 -10.50 6.13 3.49
C LYS A 120 -11.44 5.65 4.59
N ALA A 121 -12.37 4.76 4.28
CA ALA A 121 -13.35 4.28 5.26
C ALA A 121 -12.66 3.53 6.41
N PHE A 122 -11.72 2.65 6.08
CA PHE A 122 -10.88 1.98 7.07
C PHE A 122 -10.06 2.97 7.90
N LEU A 123 -9.35 3.91 7.25
CA LEU A 123 -8.52 4.89 7.94
C LEU A 123 -9.32 5.79 8.88
N ASP A 124 -10.51 6.22 8.48
CA ASP A 124 -11.41 7.00 9.34
C ASP A 124 -11.80 6.18 10.60
N THR A 125 -12.04 4.87 10.46
CA THR A 125 -12.37 4.01 11.63
C THR A 125 -11.18 3.78 12.57
N ILE A 126 -9.96 3.70 12.03
CA ILE A 126 -8.73 3.61 12.84
C ILE A 126 -8.47 4.94 13.55
N ALA A 127 -8.57 6.07 12.82
CA ALA A 127 -8.32 7.40 13.37
C ALA A 127 -9.28 7.76 14.52
N ALA A 128 -10.50 7.21 14.51
CA ALA A 128 -11.48 7.36 15.57
C ALA A 128 -11.30 6.40 16.76
N SER A 129 -10.33 5.48 16.70
CA SER A 129 -10.16 4.44 17.72
C SER A 129 -9.40 4.95 18.96
N PRO A 130 -9.75 4.50 20.18
CA PRO A 130 -9.00 4.84 21.39
C PRO A 130 -7.53 4.38 21.34
N GLU A 131 -7.27 3.23 20.69
CA GLU A 131 -5.94 2.67 20.54
C GLU A 131 -5.05 3.59 19.69
N PHE A 132 -5.57 4.11 18.57
CA PHE A 132 -4.86 5.09 17.76
C PHE A 132 -4.63 6.40 18.53
N ALA A 133 -5.64 6.89 19.24
CA ALA A 133 -5.52 8.10 20.05
C ALA A 133 -4.40 8.01 21.11
N SER A 134 -4.17 6.81 21.65
CA SER A 134 -3.11 6.58 22.65
C SER A 134 -1.69 6.67 22.09
N ILE A 135 -1.50 6.41 20.79
CA ILE A 135 -0.18 6.46 20.14
C ILE A 135 0.02 7.73 19.28
N SER A 136 -1.04 8.33 18.75
CA SER A 136 -0.95 9.42 17.76
C SER A 136 -0.35 10.72 18.31
N GLY A 137 -0.39 10.91 19.63
CA GLY A 137 0.18 12.10 20.29
C GLY A 137 1.68 12.03 20.55
N ASN A 138 2.31 10.86 20.35
CA ASN A 138 3.74 10.65 20.59
C ASN A 138 4.41 10.14 19.31
N HIS A 139 5.34 10.91 18.78
CA HIS A 139 6.05 10.58 17.54
C HIS A 139 6.78 9.23 17.60
N ASP A 140 7.42 8.92 18.73
CA ASP A 140 8.17 7.67 18.89
C ASP A 140 7.23 6.46 19.00
N ALA A 141 6.08 6.62 19.66
CA ALA A 141 5.05 5.59 19.72
C ALA A 141 4.42 5.33 18.34
N LEU A 142 4.15 6.39 17.59
CA LEU A 142 3.63 6.30 16.23
C LEU A 142 4.64 5.66 15.27
N ALA A 143 5.93 5.96 15.43
CA ALA A 143 7.02 5.38 14.65
C ALA A 143 7.25 3.89 14.98
N ALA A 144 7.11 3.50 16.24
CA ALA A 144 7.14 2.10 16.66
C ALA A 144 5.98 1.30 16.01
N GLY A 145 4.84 1.96 15.79
CA GLY A 145 3.66 1.38 15.18
C GLY A 145 2.81 0.62 16.19
N ALA A 146 1.90 -0.21 15.68
CA ALA A 146 0.99 -1.00 16.48
C ALA A 146 0.92 -2.44 15.97
N ASP A 147 0.65 -3.36 16.89
CA ASP A 147 0.47 -4.77 16.54
C ASP A 147 -0.78 -4.96 15.69
N GLY A 148 -0.60 -5.69 14.59
CA GLY A 148 -1.66 -6.04 13.66
C GLY A 148 -1.41 -7.45 13.10
N SER A 149 -2.43 -8.01 12.46
CA SER A 149 -2.30 -9.28 11.76
C SER A 149 -2.72 -9.15 10.31
N ILE A 150 -2.03 -9.87 9.43
CA ILE A 150 -2.42 -10.03 8.04
C ILE A 150 -3.16 -11.35 7.91
N GLN A 151 -4.28 -11.33 7.19
CA GLN A 151 -5.12 -12.49 6.96
C GLN A 151 -5.58 -12.51 5.52
N LEU A 152 -5.89 -13.70 5.00
CA LEU A 152 -6.61 -13.81 3.74
C LEU A 152 -8.00 -13.21 3.90
N GLU A 153 -8.44 -12.45 2.90
CA GLU A 153 -9.80 -11.91 2.85
C GLU A 153 -10.83 -13.03 2.94
N ASN A 154 -10.59 -14.09 2.14
CA ASN A 154 -11.37 -15.31 2.12
C ASN A 154 -10.57 -16.44 2.77
N PRO A 155 -11.03 -16.99 3.92
CA PRO A 155 -10.37 -18.10 4.57
C PRO A 155 -10.29 -19.33 3.65
N VAL A 156 -9.12 -19.98 3.62
CA VAL A 156 -8.89 -21.21 2.86
C VAL A 156 -8.71 -22.39 3.81
N LYS A 157 -9.20 -23.56 3.41
CA LYS A 157 -8.89 -24.81 4.12
C LYS A 157 -7.48 -25.26 3.76
N ALA A 158 -6.64 -25.44 4.77
CA ALA A 158 -5.27 -25.88 4.63
C ALA A 158 -5.02 -27.16 5.42
N PHE A 159 -4.19 -28.04 4.87
CA PHE A 159 -3.62 -29.19 5.57
C PHE A 159 -2.32 -28.78 6.25
N LYS A 160 -2.14 -29.26 7.49
CA LYS A 160 -0.87 -29.14 8.21
C LYS A 160 -0.02 -30.37 7.90
N ILE A 161 1.06 -30.18 7.15
CA ILE A 161 1.91 -31.27 6.65
C ILE A 161 3.30 -31.15 7.28
N PRO A 162 3.86 -32.21 7.88
CA PRO A 162 5.22 -32.17 8.39
C PRO A 162 6.22 -31.88 7.27
N VAL A 163 7.23 -31.03 7.52
CA VAL A 163 8.17 -30.61 6.47
C VAL A 163 8.92 -31.79 5.85
N GLY A 164 9.20 -32.84 6.64
CA GLY A 164 9.84 -34.08 6.17
C GLY A 164 8.94 -34.99 5.31
N ALA A 165 7.68 -34.61 5.08
CA ALA A 165 6.77 -35.28 4.15
C ALA A 165 6.78 -34.63 2.75
N VAL A 166 7.32 -33.41 2.66
CA VAL A 166 7.21 -32.54 1.48
C VAL A 166 8.52 -32.59 0.69
N PHE A 167 8.42 -32.85 -0.61
CA PHE A 167 9.56 -32.96 -1.53
C PHE A 167 9.24 -32.29 -2.87
N ALA A 168 10.24 -32.20 -3.76
CA ALA A 168 10.11 -31.63 -5.10
C ALA A 168 9.45 -30.23 -5.13
N TYR A 169 10.07 -29.28 -4.41
CA TYR A 169 9.62 -27.89 -4.37
C TYR A 169 9.80 -27.21 -5.73
N GLN A 170 8.76 -26.51 -6.18
CA GLN A 170 8.75 -25.68 -7.38
C GLN A 170 7.84 -24.47 -7.12
N ASP A 171 8.43 -23.31 -6.88
CA ASP A 171 7.74 -22.07 -6.50
C ASP A 171 6.80 -22.27 -5.30
N ASP A 172 5.50 -22.01 -5.46
CA ASP A 172 4.45 -22.22 -4.47
C ASP A 172 3.87 -23.64 -4.51
N HIS A 173 4.51 -24.57 -5.21
CA HIS A 173 4.08 -25.96 -5.30
C HIS A 173 5.12 -26.92 -4.74
N ALA A 174 4.63 -28.05 -4.24
CA ALA A 174 5.47 -29.17 -3.84
C ALA A 174 4.69 -30.48 -3.96
N CYS A 175 5.36 -31.56 -3.55
CA CYS A 175 4.84 -32.91 -3.58
C CYS A 175 4.76 -33.52 -2.19
N VAL A 176 3.72 -34.32 -1.99
CA VAL A 176 3.60 -35.23 -0.85
C VAL A 176 3.27 -36.62 -1.37
N GLN A 177 3.69 -37.66 -0.66
CA GLN A 177 3.36 -39.03 -1.00
C GLN A 177 2.37 -39.57 0.02
N THR A 178 1.32 -40.25 -0.45
CA THR A 178 0.33 -40.94 0.39
C THR A 178 0.25 -42.39 -0.08
N GLY A 179 0.78 -43.31 0.74
CA GLY A 179 0.96 -44.70 0.33
C GLY A 179 1.92 -44.79 -0.86
N SER A 180 1.42 -45.17 -2.04
CA SER A 180 2.19 -45.25 -3.29
C SER A 180 1.93 -44.09 -4.28
N GLU A 181 1.01 -43.18 -3.98
CA GLU A 181 0.65 -42.07 -4.88
C GLU A 181 1.36 -40.77 -4.47
N ALA A 182 2.08 -40.15 -5.41
CA ALA A 182 2.60 -38.79 -5.27
C ALA A 182 1.53 -37.77 -5.69
N ARG A 183 1.26 -36.77 -4.85
CA ARG A 183 0.25 -35.73 -5.09
C ARG A 183 0.84 -34.34 -4.98
N ARG A 184 0.44 -33.48 -5.92
CA ARG A 184 0.82 -32.07 -5.91
C ARG A 184 0.02 -31.32 -4.83
N ILE A 185 0.70 -30.43 -4.15
CA ILE A 185 0.16 -29.51 -3.16
C ILE A 185 0.56 -28.08 -3.53
N THR A 186 -0.23 -27.11 -3.08
CA THR A 186 0.13 -25.68 -3.14
C THR A 186 0.45 -25.20 -1.73
N ILE A 187 1.63 -24.64 -1.55
CA ILE A 187 2.15 -24.11 -0.30
C ILE A 187 1.48 -22.77 -0.02
N LEU A 188 0.83 -22.67 1.13
CA LEU A 188 0.20 -21.46 1.64
C LEU A 188 1.06 -20.75 2.68
N GLY A 189 2.03 -21.46 3.26
CA GLY A 189 2.98 -20.92 4.23
C GLY A 189 3.72 -22.03 4.97
N SER A 190 4.74 -21.65 5.74
CA SER A 190 5.52 -22.58 6.56
C SER A 190 5.69 -22.01 7.97
N ASN A 191 5.54 -22.84 8.99
CA ASN A 191 5.77 -22.47 10.37
C ASN A 191 6.34 -23.64 11.17
N GLY A 192 7.56 -23.47 11.70
CA GLY A 192 8.11 -24.28 12.78
C GLY A 192 8.04 -25.79 12.58
N GLY A 193 8.47 -26.29 11.41
CA GLY A 193 8.52 -27.73 11.09
C GLY A 193 7.29 -28.28 10.34
N PHE A 194 6.31 -27.44 10.04
CA PHE A 194 5.16 -27.80 9.22
C PHE A 194 4.97 -26.84 8.05
N VAL A 195 4.47 -27.37 6.95
CA VAL A 195 4.00 -26.64 5.77
C VAL A 195 2.48 -26.64 5.81
N MET A 196 1.88 -25.46 5.68
CA MET A 196 0.45 -25.29 5.45
C MET A 196 0.23 -25.35 3.95
N ALA A 197 -0.59 -26.29 3.48
CA ALA A 197 -0.78 -26.49 2.04
C ALA A 197 -2.23 -26.84 1.68
N SER A 198 -2.64 -26.47 0.48
CA SER A 198 -3.89 -26.95 -0.12
C SER A 198 -3.61 -28.09 -1.10
N SER A 199 -4.62 -28.94 -1.31
CA SER A 199 -4.59 -30.01 -2.31
C SER A 199 -5.98 -30.17 -2.92
N SER A 200 -6.04 -30.54 -4.20
CA SER A 200 -7.29 -30.82 -4.90
C SER A 200 -8.00 -32.07 -4.38
N LYS A 201 -7.25 -33.01 -3.79
CA LYS A 201 -7.78 -34.21 -3.15
C LYS A 201 -7.58 -34.13 -1.64
N SER A 202 -8.51 -34.71 -0.87
CA SER A 202 -8.34 -34.86 0.57
C SER A 202 -7.09 -35.67 0.90
N LEU A 203 -6.30 -35.18 1.85
CA LEU A 203 -5.14 -35.88 2.41
C LEU A 203 -5.51 -36.36 3.82
N GLN A 204 -5.47 -37.67 4.05
CA GLN A 204 -5.68 -38.27 5.37
C GLN A 204 -4.38 -38.75 6.02
N SER A 205 -3.39 -39.11 5.20
CA SER A 205 -2.07 -39.56 5.63
C SER A 205 -1.02 -39.16 4.61
N VAL A 206 0.21 -38.97 5.09
CA VAL A 206 1.40 -38.69 4.28
C VAL A 206 2.55 -39.57 4.74
N ASN A 207 3.40 -39.99 3.81
CA ASN A 207 4.62 -40.73 4.09
C ASN A 207 5.69 -39.75 4.60
N LEU A 208 6.58 -40.24 5.46
CA LEU A 208 7.66 -39.45 6.08
C LEU A 208 9.01 -40.13 5.85
N GLY A 209 10.03 -39.32 5.54
CA GLY A 209 11.42 -39.79 5.44
C GLY A 209 11.59 -40.93 4.45
N SER A 210 12.17 -42.05 4.89
CA SER A 210 12.46 -43.23 4.04
C SER A 210 11.23 -43.93 3.47
N ALA A 211 10.02 -43.61 3.95
CA ALA A 211 8.78 -44.11 3.35
C ALA A 211 8.40 -43.36 2.05
N ILE A 212 9.10 -42.27 1.71
CA ILE A 212 8.96 -41.56 0.44
C ILE A 212 9.89 -42.24 -0.57
N ASN A 213 9.31 -42.80 -1.62
CA ASN A 213 10.05 -43.58 -2.64
C ASN A 213 9.88 -43.02 -4.06
N THR A 214 9.27 -41.84 -4.20
CA THR A 214 9.13 -41.09 -5.45
C THR A 214 9.90 -39.76 -5.37
N THR A 215 10.35 -39.26 -6.52
CA THR A 215 11.13 -38.01 -6.61
C THR A 215 10.33 -36.85 -7.18
N SER A 216 9.16 -37.10 -7.79
CA SER A 216 8.28 -36.07 -8.33
C SER A 216 6.80 -36.46 -8.25
N CYS A 217 5.92 -35.49 -8.42
CA CYS A 217 4.50 -35.71 -8.66
C CYS A 217 4.24 -35.97 -10.14
N LYS A 218 3.33 -36.89 -10.44
CA LYS A 218 2.75 -36.92 -11.79
C LYS A 218 1.96 -35.61 -11.98
N VAL A 219 2.31 -34.86 -13.03
CA VAL A 219 1.51 -33.72 -13.47
C VAL A 219 0.13 -34.28 -13.83
N ALA A 220 -0.92 -33.80 -13.16
CA ALA A 220 -2.28 -34.13 -13.58
C ALA A 220 -2.45 -33.59 -15.02
N GLN A 221 -2.66 -34.51 -15.97
CA GLN A 221 -3.25 -34.17 -17.26
C GLN A 221 -4.70 -33.74 -17.06
#